data_AF-A0A1B2I8Y2-F1
#
_entry.id   AF-A0A1B2I8Y2-F1
#
_cell.length_a   1.000
_cell.length_b   1.000
_cell.length_c   1.000
_cell.angle_alpha   90.00
_cell.angle_beta   90.00
_cell.angle_gamma   90.00
#
_symmetry.space_group_name_H-M   'P 1'
#
loop_
_entity.id
_entity.type
_entity.pdbx_description
1 polymer ?
#
loop_
_entity_poly.entity_id
_entity_poly.type
_entity_poly.pdbx_seq_one_letter_code
_entity_poly.pdbx_strand_id
1 'polypeptide(L)'
;MRCPFCGAEMEEGRLIGNKFKMKFMPDDKGLLLGIWAMDGIPLGKKSFPGRAVIPDTWRCERCGKYIIDIAGGEKKAKETA
;
A
#
# COMPACT_ATOMS: atom_id res chain seq x y z
N MET A 1 15.37 3.61 -3.56
CA MET A 1 15.53 3.88 -2.10
C MET A 1 16.40 2.80 -1.43
N ARG A 2 16.92 3.01 -0.21
CA ARG A 2 17.58 1.93 0.56
C ARG A 2 16.62 1.26 1.54
N CYS A 3 16.73 -0.05 1.68
CA CYS A 3 15.94 -0.84 2.62
C CYS A 3 16.27 -0.46 4.06
N PRO A 4 15.31 -0.02 4.88
CA PRO A 4 15.55 0.39 6.26
C PRO A 4 15.88 -0.79 7.18
N PHE A 5 15.69 -2.03 6.71
CA PHE A 5 15.94 -3.24 7.50
C PHE A 5 17.31 -3.87 7.23
N CYS A 6 17.85 -3.74 6.01
CA CYS A 6 19.12 -4.40 5.65
C CYS A 6 20.10 -3.52 4.84
N GLY A 7 19.74 -2.27 4.55
CA GLY A 7 20.57 -1.31 3.83
C GLY A 7 20.72 -1.55 2.32
N ALA A 8 20.24 -2.67 1.77
CA ALA A 8 20.31 -2.96 0.35
C ALA A 8 19.50 -1.96 -0.49
N GLU A 9 19.90 -1.75 -1.74
CA GLU A 9 19.09 -1.02 -2.72
C GLU A 9 17.77 -1.76 -2.97
N MET A 10 16.70 -1.01 -3.21
CA MET A 10 15.35 -1.53 -3.44
C MET A 10 14.87 -1.23 -4.85
N GLU A 11 14.15 -2.19 -5.43
CA GLU A 11 13.45 -2.06 -6.71
C GLU A 11 12.23 -1.15 -6.53
N GLU A 12 12.11 -0.13 -7.38
CA GLU A 12 10.95 0.76 -7.44
C GLU A 12 9.89 0.24 -8.41
N GLY A 13 8.63 0.33 -8.03
CA GLY A 13 7.53 -0.12 -8.86
C GLY A 13 6.18 0.21 -8.26
N ARG A 14 5.14 -0.52 -8.70
CA ARG A 14 3.75 -0.29 -8.28
C ARG A 14 3.04 -1.60 -8.00
N LEU A 15 2.11 -1.58 -7.04
CA LEU A 15 1.19 -2.70 -6.82
C LEU A 15 -0.09 -2.49 -7.65
N ILE A 16 -0.52 -3.55 -8.34
CA ILE A 16 -1.69 -3.54 -9.23
C ILE A 16 -2.64 -4.66 -8.80
N GLY A 17 -3.86 -4.29 -8.40
CA GLY A 17 -4.94 -5.25 -8.13
C GLY A 17 -5.71 -5.62 -9.40
N ASN A 18 -6.22 -6.86 -9.48
CA ASN A 18 -6.97 -7.34 -10.64
C ASN A 18 -8.46 -6.94 -10.63
N LYS A 19 -9.23 -7.40 -9.64
CA LYS A 19 -10.72 -7.28 -9.62
C LYS A 19 -11.27 -6.48 -8.44
N PHE A 20 -10.66 -6.63 -7.25
CA PHE A 20 -11.06 -5.91 -6.05
C PHE A 20 -9.99 -4.91 -5.63
N LYS A 21 -10.40 -3.85 -4.94
CA LYS A 21 -9.46 -2.93 -4.30
C LYS A 21 -8.64 -3.70 -3.27
N MET A 22 -7.32 -3.52 -3.27
CA MET A 22 -6.51 -3.98 -2.16
C MET A 22 -6.86 -3.20 -0.90
N LYS A 23 -6.91 -3.89 0.23
CA LYS A 23 -7.15 -3.32 1.54
C LYS A 23 -6.14 -3.90 2.52
N PHE A 24 -5.65 -3.08 3.43
CA PHE A 24 -4.96 -3.54 4.63
C PHE A 24 -5.99 -3.96 5.66
N MET A 25 -5.87 -5.16 6.19
CA MET A 25 -6.71 -5.66 7.27
C MET A 25 -5.84 -5.84 8.51
N PRO A 26 -6.08 -5.09 9.60
CA PRO A 26 -5.44 -5.38 10.88
C PRO A 26 -5.78 -6.79 11.37
N ASP A 27 -4.85 -7.45 12.05
CA ASP A 27 -5.04 -8.85 12.51
C ASP A 27 -6.17 -9.01 13.53
N ASP A 28 -6.54 -7.95 14.24
CA ASP A 28 -7.67 -7.92 15.17
C ASP A 28 -9.04 -7.76 14.46
N LYS A 29 -9.05 -7.61 13.14
CA LYS A 29 -10.26 -7.49 12.32
C LYS A 29 -10.46 -8.72 11.44
N GLY A 30 -11.69 -9.22 11.44
CA GLY A 30 -12.10 -10.36 10.64
C GLY A 30 -12.80 -9.97 9.34
N LEU A 31 -13.06 -10.98 8.50
CA LEU A 31 -13.98 -10.83 7.37
C LEU A 31 -15.42 -10.97 7.86
N LEU A 32 -16.29 -10.03 7.51
CA LEU A 32 -17.72 -10.17 7.72
C LEU A 32 -18.24 -11.32 6.84
N LEU A 33 -18.91 -12.30 7.46
CA LEU A 33 -19.36 -13.54 6.82
C LEU A 33 -18.23 -14.34 6.13
N GLY A 34 -16.97 -14.16 6.55
CA GLY A 34 -15.82 -14.85 5.94
C GLY A 34 -15.43 -14.36 4.54
N ILE A 35 -16.12 -13.36 3.99
CA ILE A 35 -15.93 -12.90 2.59
C ILE A 35 -15.67 -11.40 2.52
N TRP A 36 -16.33 -10.60 3.35
CA TRP A 36 -16.36 -9.15 3.18
C TRP A 36 -15.36 -8.46 4.11
N ALA A 37 -14.30 -7.89 3.53
CA ALA A 37 -13.35 -7.04 4.24
C ALA A 37 -13.92 -5.63 4.48
N MET A 38 -15.00 -5.51 5.25
CA MET A 38 -15.70 -4.23 5.50
C MET A 38 -14.81 -3.26 6.27
N ASP A 39 -14.11 -3.73 7.30
CA ASP A 39 -13.20 -2.94 8.14
C ASP A 39 -11.78 -2.78 7.54
N GLY A 40 -11.56 -3.29 6.32
CA GLY A 40 -10.27 -3.16 5.66
C GLY A 40 -10.02 -1.73 5.17
N ILE A 41 -8.82 -1.22 5.46
CA ILE A 41 -8.34 0.11 5.09
C ILE A 41 -7.91 0.09 3.61
N PRO A 42 -8.53 0.88 2.71
CA PRO A 42 -8.19 0.87 1.28
C PRO A 42 -6.73 1.26 1.02
N LEU A 43 -6.06 0.50 0.15
CA LEU A 43 -4.73 0.81 -0.32
C LEU A 43 -4.79 1.40 -1.73
N GLY A 44 -4.26 2.62 -1.89
CA GLY A 44 -4.12 3.30 -3.18
C GLY A 44 -5.39 3.97 -3.72
N LYS A 45 -5.28 4.49 -4.95
CA LYS A 45 -6.37 5.18 -5.65
C LYS A 45 -7.03 4.22 -6.64
N LYS A 46 -8.31 4.45 -6.97
CA LYS A 46 -8.94 3.79 -8.13
C LYS A 46 -8.25 4.33 -9.39
N SER A 47 -7.60 3.48 -10.16
CA SER A 47 -7.28 3.79 -11.56
C SER A 47 -8.46 3.42 -12.44
N PHE A 48 -8.63 4.13 -13.56
CA PHE A 48 -9.57 3.75 -14.60
C PHE A 48 -8.92 2.68 -15.50
N PRO A 49 -9.53 1.51 -15.75
CA PRO A 49 -10.87 1.04 -15.37
C PRO A 49 -10.83 0.13 -14.11
N GLY A 50 -11.19 0.69 -12.94
CA GLY A 50 -11.59 -0.06 -11.74
C GLY A 50 -10.49 -0.73 -10.89
N ARG A 51 -9.22 -0.72 -11.30
CA ARG A 51 -8.14 -1.38 -10.54
C ARG A 51 -7.62 -0.49 -9.42
N ALA A 52 -7.30 -1.09 -8.27
CA ALA A 52 -6.49 -0.39 -7.27
C ALA A 52 -5.04 -0.37 -7.74
N VAL A 53 -4.44 0.81 -7.75
CA VAL A 53 -3.01 1.00 -8.04
C VAL A 53 -2.39 1.77 -6.89
N ILE A 54 -1.26 1.26 -6.40
CA ILE A 54 -0.42 1.93 -5.42
C ILE A 54 0.91 2.23 -6.12
N PRO A 55 1.11 3.47 -6.60
CA PRO A 55 2.22 3.80 -7.50
C PRO A 55 3.57 3.83 -6.79
N ASP A 56 3.61 4.21 -5.52
CA ASP A 56 4.84 4.45 -4.77
C ASP A 56 5.15 3.22 -3.91
N THR A 57 5.68 2.17 -4.54
CA THR A 57 6.06 0.92 -3.86
C THR A 57 7.50 0.55 -4.14
N TRP A 58 8.19 0.07 -3.12
CA TRP A 58 9.53 -0.47 -3.26
C TRP A 58 9.63 -1.87 -2.69
N ARG A 59 10.32 -2.77 -3.39
CA ARG A 59 10.56 -4.16 -2.99
C ARG A 59 12.03 -4.37 -2.70
N CYS A 60 12.34 -4.88 -1.51
CA CYS A 60 13.67 -5.36 -1.18
C CYS A 60 13.75 -6.86 -1.45
N GLU A 61 14.46 -7.27 -2.49
CA GLU A 61 14.61 -8.70 -2.81
C GLU A 61 15.32 -9.49 -1.71
N ARG A 62 16.31 -8.88 -1.06
CA ARG A 62 17.08 -9.52 0.02
C ARG A 62 16.23 -9.89 1.24
N CYS A 63 15.26 -9.05 1.60
CA CYS A 63 14.43 -9.26 2.80
C CYS A 63 13.02 -9.77 2.47
N GLY A 64 12.61 -9.74 1.20
CA GLY A 64 11.22 -9.96 0.80
C GLY A 64 10.24 -8.89 1.31
N LYS A 65 10.73 -7.74 1.79
CA LYS A 65 9.90 -6.68 2.38
C LYS A 65 9.50 -5.65 1.34
N TYR A 66 8.31 -5.09 1.53
CA TYR A 66 7.79 -4.00 0.74
C TYR A 66 7.66 -2.74 1.58
N ILE A 67 7.94 -1.59 0.98
CA ILE A 67 7.56 -0.29 1.50
C ILE A 67 6.53 0.28 0.55
N ILE A 68 5.39 0.67 1.11
CA ILE A 68 4.25 1.17 0.35
C ILE A 68 3.99 2.57 0.88
N ASP A 69 4.28 3.59 0.08
CA ASP A 69 3.90 4.95 0.39
C ASP A 69 2.50 5.20 -0.18
N ILE A 70 1.56 5.53 0.70
CA ILE A 70 0.18 5.80 0.32
C ILE A 70 0.03 7.31 0.32
N ALA A 71 0.41 7.95 -0.79
CA ALA A 71 0.19 9.38 -1.04
C ALA A 71 -1.32 9.68 -1.05
N GLY A 72 -1.86 9.93 0.14
CA GLY A 72 -3.29 9.99 0.46
C GLY A 72 -3.56 10.02 1.97
N GLY A 73 -2.62 9.55 2.80
CA GLY A 73 -2.50 10.04 4.18
C GLY A 73 -1.97 11.46 4.12
N GLU A 74 -2.77 12.42 4.56
CA GLU A 74 -2.53 13.85 4.52
C GLU A 74 -1.02 14.22 4.54
N LYS A 75 -0.48 14.74 3.42
CA LYS A 75 0.50 15.81 3.58
C LYS A 75 -0.27 16.96 4.20
N LYS A 76 -0.48 16.94 5.52
CA LYS A 76 -0.67 18.20 6.24
C LYS A 76 0.61 18.95 5.98
N ALA A 77 0.52 19.90 5.05
CA ALA A 77 1.53 20.89 4.83
C ALA A 77 1.84 21.50 6.20
N LYS A 78 2.92 21.03 6.82
CA LYS A 78 3.61 21.83 7.80
C LYS A 78 4.32 22.93 7.01
N GLU A 79 3.99 24.15 7.42
CA GLU A 79 4.84 25.34 7.37
C GLU A 79 5.03 25.97 5.99
N THR A 80 4.14 26.93 5.71
CA THR A 80 4.48 28.29 5.24
C THR A 80 3.30 29.16 5.74
N ALA A 81 3.45 30.22 6.54
CA ALA A 81 4.58 31.04 6.97
C ALA A 81 4.33 31.55 8.41
#